data_AF-A0A933XJB1-F1
#
_entry.id   AF-A0A933XJB1-F1
#
_cell.length_a   1.000
_cell.length_b   1.000
_cell.length_c   1.000
_cell.angle_alpha   90.00
_cell.angle_beta   90.00
_cell.angle_gamma   90.00
#
_symmetry.space_group_name_H-M   'P 1'
#
loop_
_entity.id
_entity.type
_entity.pdbx_description
1 polymer ?
#
loop_
_entity_poly.entity_id
_entity_poly.type
_entity_poly.pdbx_seq_one_letter_code
_entity_poly.pdbx_strand_id
1 'polypeptide(L)'
;MIYASIKVCLKIRGPILCKATATSAWGIDATFAIDYTGRPVIERSHIKGKLREALRELGVDPNNIITWLGKEEDRETGMLEITDFYSNCRPEHDAYEKRLTRTRMDRKRGVVEETALVFMENRFPLRSEPYEWEGTITFFAEDEDTGQAGEIHDAVKAGLKWIAAFGSEKSVGLGRLKSVKTELNCEAVNIPAPFPAPLSAEKWFTVTIKPSEPLLIGGVKRKSSTYMESETIIHGGMIKGALAETLNQICGAKKYTDAPPIDDVHNSAVKEKYPNLAKHFSDIRFTHAFPSKYPEQRPVVIPYSAVSSRGDCRDAALCKEPKPINGSAPIFQVDWKDKDYPGGFGWPSLRRISRTRTAIDEELRRAEENRMFTYGYVCPKDEDGVDVVWVGWVKLPDVDTGALQSELEDAIRRVTRLGKRRSRVEIKIKPQMCGSAQTERQPIENGLIIVALQSDALMADPDELLKKQTADKLKKLYEAYWSEVFGSNTVELVRFFAHQRLLGGYLGRRMAGGYYPFYLTGAGSVFVLKADKALECVNKWKNNGLPVPAWAKKKYGNGKGEDLWQRCPFVPQNGYGEVAVNLNWHFKERIDVAGGGQ
;
A
#
# COMPACT_ATOMS: atom_id res chain seq x y z
N MET A 1 -20.45 -19.67 -6.95
CA MET A 1 -19.74 -18.47 -6.46
C MET A 1 -20.30 -17.23 -7.13
N ILE A 2 -20.76 -16.30 -6.30
CA ILE A 2 -21.41 -15.05 -6.67
C ILE A 2 -20.65 -13.92 -5.98
N TYR A 3 -20.52 -12.80 -6.68
CA TYR A 3 -20.10 -11.54 -6.11
C TYR A 3 -21.36 -10.79 -5.70
N ALA A 4 -21.53 -10.60 -4.39
CA ALA A 4 -22.69 -9.92 -3.83
C ALA A 4 -22.33 -8.50 -3.39
N SER A 5 -23.23 -7.57 -3.67
CA SER A 5 -23.11 -6.15 -3.29
C SER A 5 -24.41 -5.67 -2.65
N ILE A 6 -24.33 -5.28 -1.38
CA ILE A 6 -25.42 -4.65 -0.65
C ILE A 6 -25.22 -3.14 -0.67
N LYS A 7 -26.05 -2.42 -1.41
CA LYS A 7 -26.13 -0.96 -1.30
C LYS A 7 -26.92 -0.61 -0.04
N VAL A 8 -26.42 0.31 0.75
CA VAL A 8 -27.02 0.72 2.03
C VAL A 8 -27.23 2.23 2.03
N CYS A 9 -28.46 2.65 2.32
CA CYS A 9 -28.81 4.05 2.59
C CYS A 9 -29.37 4.19 4.02
N LEU A 10 -28.71 5.02 4.82
CA LEU A 10 -29.11 5.36 6.18
C LEU A 10 -29.73 6.76 6.20
N LYS A 11 -30.93 6.90 6.76
CA LYS A 11 -31.54 8.20 7.05
C LYS A 11 -31.34 8.56 8.52
N ILE A 12 -30.53 9.58 8.80
CA ILE A 12 -30.14 9.95 10.16
C ILE A 12 -30.63 11.36 10.48
N ARG A 13 -31.33 11.50 11.61
CA ARG A 13 -31.82 12.80 12.09
C ARG A 13 -30.70 13.58 12.77
N GLY A 14 -30.49 14.82 12.35
CA GLY A 14 -29.60 15.77 13.03
C GLY A 14 -30.11 16.15 14.44
N PRO A 15 -29.25 16.67 15.32
CA PRO A 15 -27.83 16.89 15.12
C PRO A 15 -27.04 15.57 15.13
N ILE A 16 -26.01 15.45 14.28
CA ILE A 16 -25.09 14.31 14.27
C ILE A 16 -23.64 14.80 14.27
N LEU A 17 -22.78 14.13 15.03
CA LEU A 17 -21.34 14.37 15.06
C LEU A 17 -20.57 13.06 15.03
N CYS A 18 -19.92 12.76 13.91
CA CYS A 18 -18.91 11.71 13.83
C CYS A 18 -17.54 12.38 13.97
N LYS A 19 -16.93 12.31 15.16
CA LYS A 19 -15.70 13.05 15.47
C LYS A 19 -14.55 12.63 14.55
N ALA A 20 -13.85 13.62 13.97
CA ALA A 20 -12.53 13.42 13.38
C ALA A 20 -11.43 13.99 14.27
N THR A 21 -10.19 13.66 13.91
CA THR A 21 -8.95 14.18 14.51
C THR A 21 -8.26 15.23 13.65
N ALA A 22 -8.92 15.68 12.57
CA ALA A 22 -8.41 16.77 11.76
C ALA A 22 -8.40 18.08 12.56
N THR A 23 -7.39 18.92 12.32
CA THR A 23 -7.29 20.26 12.90
C THR A 23 -8.58 21.04 12.63
N SER A 24 -9.17 21.53 13.70
CA SER A 24 -10.43 22.26 13.68
C SER A 24 -10.21 23.74 13.37
N ALA A 25 -11.29 24.43 12.97
CA ALA A 25 -11.29 25.88 13.02
C ALA A 25 -11.07 26.34 14.48
N TRP A 26 -10.41 27.48 14.66
CA TRP A 26 -10.12 28.05 15.97
C TRP A 26 -11.38 28.11 16.86
N GLY A 27 -11.29 27.54 18.07
CA GLY A 27 -12.39 27.51 19.04
C GLY A 27 -13.43 26.41 18.84
N ILE A 28 -13.11 25.34 18.10
CA ILE A 28 -13.93 24.12 18.02
C ILE A 28 -13.12 22.93 18.60
N ASP A 29 -13.69 22.27 19.59
CA ASP A 29 -13.07 21.11 20.27
C ASP A 29 -13.34 19.78 19.55
N ALA A 30 -14.44 19.70 18.79
CA ALA A 30 -14.78 18.50 18.01
C ALA A 30 -15.37 18.84 16.64
N THR A 31 -14.72 18.34 15.59
CA THR A 31 -15.14 18.51 14.19
C THR A 31 -15.73 17.23 13.62
N PHE A 32 -16.57 17.41 12.61
CA PHE A 32 -17.14 16.31 11.86
C PHE A 32 -16.10 15.69 10.94
N ALA A 33 -16.10 14.37 10.80
CA ALA A 33 -15.19 13.66 9.93
C ALA A 33 -15.41 13.99 8.46
N ILE A 34 -14.32 14.38 7.79
CA ILE A 34 -14.28 14.70 6.37
C ILE A 34 -13.28 13.79 5.65
N ASP A 35 -13.60 13.43 4.42
CA ASP A 35 -12.69 12.70 3.54
C ASP A 35 -11.62 13.65 2.93
N TYR A 36 -10.71 13.06 2.15
CA TYR A 36 -9.63 13.79 1.47
C TYR A 36 -10.12 14.77 0.37
N THR A 37 -11.42 14.74 0.05
CA THR A 37 -12.11 15.65 -0.89
C THR A 37 -12.97 16.70 -0.16
N GLY A 38 -12.99 16.69 1.18
CA GLY A 38 -13.79 17.61 2.02
C GLY A 38 -15.24 17.18 2.25
N ARG A 39 -15.63 15.98 1.80
CA ARG A 39 -16.99 15.45 1.97
C ARG A 39 -17.18 14.87 3.38
N PRO A 40 -18.31 15.14 4.05
CA PRO A 40 -18.62 14.51 5.33
C PRO A 40 -18.72 12.98 5.20
N VAL A 41 -18.17 12.26 6.17
CA VAL A 41 -18.07 10.80 6.13
C VAL A 41 -18.39 10.15 7.48
N ILE A 42 -19.11 9.02 7.45
CA ILE A 42 -19.15 8.05 8.54
C ILE A 42 -18.18 6.93 8.18
N GLU A 43 -17.14 6.77 9.00
CA GLU A 43 -16.11 5.79 8.67
C GLU A 43 -16.64 4.37 8.69
N ARG A 44 -16.19 3.54 7.75
CA ARG A 44 -16.55 2.12 7.67
C ARG A 44 -16.23 1.32 8.93
N SER A 45 -15.20 1.72 9.69
CA SER A 45 -14.87 1.08 10.98
C SER A 45 -15.94 1.36 12.03
N HIS A 46 -16.54 2.55 12.00
CA HIS A 46 -17.65 2.92 12.88
C HIS A 46 -18.90 2.11 12.52
N ILE A 47 -19.22 1.98 11.22
CA ILE A 47 -20.31 1.13 10.74
C ILE A 47 -20.07 -0.33 11.12
N LYS A 48 -18.87 -0.85 10.85
CA LYS A 48 -18.47 -2.22 11.15
C LYS A 48 -18.58 -2.56 12.64
N GLY A 49 -18.09 -1.68 13.52
CA GLY A 49 -18.19 -1.86 14.96
C GLY A 49 -19.64 -1.87 15.43
N LYS A 50 -20.46 -0.92 14.98
CA LYS A 50 -21.89 -0.88 15.34
C LYS A 50 -22.68 -2.06 14.81
N LEU A 51 -22.37 -2.51 13.60
CA LEU A 51 -23.00 -3.70 13.03
C LEU A 51 -22.61 -4.94 13.85
N ARG A 52 -21.36 -5.07 14.28
CA ARG A 52 -20.91 -6.18 15.14
C ARG A 52 -21.67 -6.20 16.47
N GLU A 53 -21.71 -5.08 17.18
CA GLU A 53 -22.46 -4.94 18.43
C GLU A 53 -23.94 -5.34 18.23
N ALA A 54 -24.58 -4.81 17.18
CA ALA A 54 -25.98 -5.10 16.88
C ALA A 54 -26.23 -6.59 16.58
N LEU A 55 -25.36 -7.24 15.80
CA LEU A 55 -25.51 -8.67 15.51
C LEU A 55 -25.32 -9.54 16.76
N ARG A 56 -24.42 -9.14 17.68
CA ARG A 56 -24.26 -9.80 18.99
C ARG A 56 -25.53 -9.68 19.83
N GLU A 57 -26.10 -8.48 19.93
CA GLU A 57 -27.34 -8.23 20.68
C GLU A 57 -28.54 -8.98 20.09
N LEU A 58 -28.56 -9.17 18.77
CA LEU A 58 -29.58 -9.97 18.07
C LEU A 58 -29.36 -11.49 18.19
N GLY A 59 -28.29 -11.94 18.85
CA GLY A 59 -28.02 -13.37 19.08
C GLY A 59 -27.46 -14.13 17.87
N VAL A 60 -26.86 -13.43 16.89
CA VAL A 60 -26.18 -14.08 15.76
C VAL A 60 -24.95 -14.85 16.27
N ASP A 61 -24.73 -16.06 15.74
CA ASP A 61 -23.60 -16.91 16.11
C ASP A 61 -22.26 -16.13 16.05
N PRO A 62 -21.48 -16.07 17.16
CA PRO A 62 -20.16 -15.47 17.18
C PRO A 62 -19.22 -15.93 16.06
N ASN A 63 -19.30 -17.19 15.63
CA ASN A 63 -18.49 -17.71 14.52
C ASN A 63 -18.87 -17.07 13.18
N ASN A 64 -20.14 -16.81 12.94
CA ASN A 64 -20.61 -16.08 11.77
C ASN A 64 -20.17 -14.62 11.83
N ILE A 65 -20.28 -13.97 12.99
CA ILE A 65 -19.79 -12.60 13.19
C ILE A 65 -18.28 -12.51 12.92
N ILE A 66 -17.48 -13.47 13.40
CA ILE A 66 -16.04 -13.52 13.14
C ILE A 66 -15.77 -13.80 11.66
N THR A 67 -16.51 -14.70 11.02
CA THR A 67 -16.32 -15.01 9.59
C THR A 67 -16.66 -13.80 8.72
N TRP A 68 -17.75 -13.09 9.03
CA TRP A 68 -18.25 -11.95 8.27
C TRP A 68 -17.46 -10.67 8.55
N LEU A 69 -17.21 -10.33 9.83
CA LEU A 69 -16.62 -9.07 10.23
C LEU A 69 -15.18 -9.22 10.74
N GLY A 70 -14.66 -10.42 10.92
CA GLY A 70 -13.33 -10.63 11.50
C GLY A 70 -13.30 -10.40 13.01
N LYS A 71 -12.19 -10.76 13.63
CA LYS A 71 -11.95 -10.58 15.07
C LYS A 71 -11.75 -9.10 15.43
N GLU A 72 -11.93 -8.77 16.71
CA GLU A 72 -11.75 -7.41 17.24
C GLU A 72 -10.29 -7.03 17.45
N GLU A 73 -9.52 -7.93 18.05
CA GLU A 73 -8.13 -7.68 18.42
C GLU A 73 -7.12 -8.22 17.40
N ASP A 74 -7.58 -9.12 16.53
CA ASP A 74 -6.73 -9.85 15.61
C ASP A 74 -6.73 -9.27 14.19
N ARG A 75 -5.66 -9.54 13.45
CA ARG A 75 -5.52 -9.07 12.06
C ARG A 75 -6.37 -9.86 11.06
N GLU A 76 -7.18 -10.81 11.54
CA GLU A 76 -8.08 -11.60 10.72
C GLU A 76 -9.20 -10.71 10.16
N THR A 77 -9.09 -10.44 8.86
CA THR A 77 -10.07 -9.71 8.09
C THR A 77 -11.24 -10.62 7.76
N GLY A 78 -12.44 -10.25 8.21
CA GLY A 78 -13.67 -10.92 7.83
C GLY A 78 -13.97 -10.83 6.33
N MET A 79 -14.92 -11.63 5.88
CA MET A 79 -15.36 -11.73 4.49
C MET A 79 -16.08 -10.47 3.99
N LEU A 80 -16.81 -9.76 4.85
CA LEU A 80 -17.56 -8.55 4.47
C LEU A 80 -16.65 -7.34 4.35
N GLU A 81 -16.75 -6.68 3.21
CA GLU A 81 -16.00 -5.47 2.90
C GLU A 81 -16.92 -4.25 2.87
N ILE A 82 -16.78 -3.36 3.84
CA ILE A 82 -17.66 -2.21 4.04
C ILE A 82 -16.94 -0.94 3.54
N THR A 83 -17.58 -0.14 2.69
CA THR A 83 -17.06 1.19 2.30
C THR A 83 -17.30 2.24 3.39
N ASP A 84 -16.60 3.36 3.32
CA ASP A 84 -17.01 4.54 4.07
C ASP A 84 -18.41 5.00 3.58
N PHE A 85 -19.21 5.60 4.47
CA PHE A 85 -20.55 6.09 4.15
C PHE A 85 -20.51 7.61 3.97
N TYR A 86 -20.95 8.10 2.82
CA TYR A 86 -20.87 9.51 2.46
C TYR A 86 -22.25 10.16 2.50
N SER A 87 -22.32 11.43 2.89
CA SER A 87 -23.57 12.17 2.80
C SER A 87 -23.77 12.73 1.40
N ASN A 88 -24.99 12.60 0.88
CA ASN A 88 -25.41 13.23 -0.38
C ASN A 88 -25.66 14.74 -0.21
N CYS A 89 -25.79 15.21 1.03
CA CYS A 89 -26.03 16.61 1.32
C CYS A 89 -24.72 17.40 1.23
N ARG A 90 -24.68 18.39 0.33
CA ARG A 90 -23.66 19.44 0.38
C ARG A 90 -24.04 20.38 1.53
N PRO A 91 -23.23 20.51 2.59
CA PRO A 91 -23.54 21.47 3.65
C PRO A 91 -23.54 22.87 3.04
N GLU A 92 -24.67 23.57 3.15
CA GLU A 92 -24.79 24.98 2.76
C GLU A 92 -23.68 25.80 3.43
N HIS A 93 -23.00 26.63 2.63
CA HIS A 93 -21.81 27.42 2.98
C HIS A 93 -22.05 28.50 4.06
N ASP A 94 -23.26 28.64 4.60
CA ASP A 94 -23.53 29.57 5.69
C ASP A 94 -22.96 29.02 7.01
N ALA A 95 -21.74 29.47 7.31
CA ALA A 95 -20.78 28.85 8.22
C ALA A 95 -20.53 29.61 9.53
N TYR A 96 -21.41 30.52 9.97
CA TYR A 96 -21.17 31.26 11.23
C TYR A 96 -22.12 30.91 12.39
N GLU A 97 -23.25 30.22 12.18
CA GLU A 97 -24.23 29.92 13.27
C GLU A 97 -24.20 28.48 13.81
N LYS A 98 -23.28 27.61 13.36
CA LYS A 98 -23.38 26.15 13.55
C LYS A 98 -22.41 25.59 14.60
N ARG A 99 -22.46 26.10 15.83
CA ARG A 99 -21.76 25.49 16.97
C ARG A 99 -22.77 24.86 17.94
N LEU A 100 -22.51 23.63 18.36
CA LEU A 100 -23.20 23.00 19.48
C LEU A 100 -22.29 23.11 20.70
N THR A 101 -22.85 23.59 21.80
CA THR A 101 -22.11 23.68 23.05
C THR A 101 -22.63 22.62 24.00
N ARG A 102 -21.73 21.86 24.61
CA ARG A 102 -22.05 20.97 25.73
C ARG A 102 -21.43 21.56 26.99
N THR A 103 -22.26 21.72 28.02
CA THR A 103 -21.85 22.12 29.37
C THR A 103 -22.29 21.07 30.36
N ARG A 104 -21.38 20.61 31.24
CA ARG A 104 -21.76 19.88 32.45
C ARG A 104 -21.81 20.87 33.61
N MET A 105 -22.94 20.93 34.31
CA MET A 105 -23.09 21.78 35.49
C MET A 105 -22.62 21.04 36.74
N ASP A 106 -21.79 21.69 37.56
CA ASP A 106 -21.54 21.29 38.94
C ASP A 106 -22.83 21.56 39.74
N ARG A 107 -23.53 20.48 40.12
CA ARG A 107 -24.82 20.56 40.83
C ARG A 107 -24.71 21.22 42.21
N LYS A 108 -23.52 21.26 42.82
CA LYS A 108 -23.31 21.90 44.14
C LYS A 108 -23.04 23.39 44.01
N ARG A 109 -22.32 23.81 42.98
CA ARG A 109 -21.88 25.21 42.80
C ARG A 109 -22.75 26.02 41.84
N GLY A 110 -23.58 25.37 41.02
CA GLY A 110 -24.42 26.04 40.03
C GLY A 110 -23.64 26.65 38.86
N VAL A 111 -22.36 26.31 38.72
CA VAL A 111 -21.48 26.77 37.63
C VAL A 111 -21.13 25.62 36.69
N VAL A 112 -20.60 25.94 35.51
CA VAL A 112 -20.03 24.92 34.61
C VAL A 112 -18.81 24.29 35.29
N GLU A 113 -18.76 22.96 35.32
CA GLU A 113 -17.63 22.21 35.87
C GLU A 113 -16.36 22.52 35.06
N GLU A 114 -15.21 22.62 35.73
CA GLU A 114 -13.94 22.96 35.09
C GLU A 114 -13.62 21.96 33.97
N THR A 115 -13.22 22.44 32.78
CA THR A 115 -13.02 21.65 31.54
C THR A 115 -14.28 21.01 30.91
N ALA A 116 -15.49 21.32 31.38
CA ALA A 116 -16.72 20.71 30.89
C ALA A 116 -17.49 21.51 29.82
N LEU A 117 -16.91 22.59 29.31
CA LEU A 117 -17.40 23.35 28.15
C LEU A 117 -16.76 22.78 26.88
N VAL A 118 -17.57 22.18 25.99
CA VAL A 118 -17.11 21.62 24.72
C VAL A 118 -17.86 22.27 23.57
N PHE A 119 -17.14 22.89 22.64
CA PHE A 119 -17.65 23.43 21.39
C PHE A 119 -17.51 22.40 20.28
N MET A 120 -18.64 22.05 19.68
CA MET A 120 -18.73 21.05 18.62
C MET A 120 -19.22 21.68 17.33
N GLU A 121 -18.68 21.22 16.22
CA GLU A 121 -19.19 21.57 14.89
C GLU A 121 -20.61 20.99 14.70
N ASN A 122 -21.56 21.82 14.28
CA ASN A 122 -22.93 21.41 13.96
C ASN A 122 -23.18 21.39 12.46
N ARG A 123 -22.41 20.57 11.72
CA ARG A 123 -22.49 20.50 10.25
C ARG A 123 -23.84 20.00 9.74
N PHE A 124 -24.57 19.27 10.59
CA PHE A 124 -25.86 18.64 10.28
C PHE A 124 -26.90 19.01 11.35
N PRO A 125 -27.42 20.24 11.37
CA PRO A 125 -28.38 20.67 12.38
C PRO A 125 -29.70 19.89 12.31
N LEU A 126 -30.52 20.00 13.36
CA LEU A 126 -31.87 19.43 13.36
C LEU A 126 -32.70 20.03 12.22
N ARG A 127 -33.25 19.17 11.35
CA ARG A 127 -34.19 19.52 10.28
C ARG A 127 -35.39 18.56 10.32
N SER A 128 -36.46 18.89 9.59
CA SER A 128 -37.63 18.01 9.42
C SER A 128 -37.26 16.71 8.69
N GLU A 129 -36.56 16.85 7.58
CA GLU A 129 -36.00 15.77 6.78
C GLU A 129 -34.70 15.22 7.40
N PRO A 130 -34.52 13.88 7.48
CA PRO A 130 -33.27 13.27 7.89
C PRO A 130 -32.21 13.34 6.77
N TYR A 131 -30.94 13.34 7.16
CA TYR A 131 -29.81 13.31 6.22
C TYR A 131 -29.58 11.90 5.70
N GLU A 132 -29.32 11.78 4.40
CA GLU A 132 -29.02 10.53 3.73
C GLU A 132 -27.51 10.25 3.70
N TRP A 133 -27.17 9.00 4.00
CA TRP A 133 -25.80 8.50 4.03
C TRP A 133 -25.72 7.17 3.28
N GLU A 134 -24.86 7.09 2.28
CA GLU A 134 -24.76 5.95 1.38
C GLU A 134 -23.42 5.24 1.48
N GLY A 135 -23.46 3.92 1.47
CA GLY A 135 -22.30 3.04 1.44
C GLY A 135 -22.63 1.69 0.81
N THR A 136 -21.62 0.84 0.66
CA THR A 136 -21.75 -0.48 0.04
C THR A 136 -21.02 -1.53 0.87
N ILE A 137 -21.61 -2.72 0.96
CA ILE A 137 -20.99 -3.91 1.56
C ILE A 137 -20.83 -4.96 0.47
N THR A 138 -19.62 -5.46 0.25
CA THR A 138 -19.30 -6.43 -0.81
C THR A 138 -18.70 -7.71 -0.23
N PHE A 139 -19.02 -8.86 -0.82
CA PHE A 139 -18.51 -10.17 -0.42
C PHE A 139 -18.70 -11.22 -1.52
N PHE A 140 -18.03 -12.36 -1.38
CA PHE A 140 -18.26 -13.54 -2.21
C PHE A 140 -19.16 -14.53 -1.46
N ALA A 141 -20.08 -15.18 -2.18
CA ALA A 141 -21.01 -16.17 -1.63
C ALA A 141 -21.10 -17.42 -2.51
N GLU A 142 -21.45 -18.57 -1.93
CA GLU A 142 -21.63 -19.84 -2.65
C GLU A 142 -22.89 -19.78 -3.54
N ASP A 143 -24.01 -19.33 -2.95
CA ASP A 143 -25.37 -19.36 -3.54
C ASP A 143 -26.06 -17.97 -3.53
N GLU A 144 -27.11 -17.80 -4.36
CA GLU A 144 -27.81 -16.55 -4.65
C GLU A 144 -28.72 -16.03 -3.51
N ASP A 145 -29.61 -15.08 -3.83
CA ASP A 145 -30.45 -14.27 -2.93
C ASP A 145 -31.27 -15.06 -1.89
N THR A 146 -31.57 -16.34 -2.10
CA THR A 146 -32.26 -17.19 -1.13
C THR A 146 -31.34 -18.17 -0.39
N GLY A 147 -30.06 -18.21 -0.75
CA GLY A 147 -29.02 -18.99 -0.09
C GLY A 147 -28.13 -18.11 0.78
N GLN A 148 -26.82 -18.38 0.78
CA GLN A 148 -25.86 -17.68 1.65
C GLN A 148 -25.86 -16.15 1.47
N ALA A 149 -26.01 -15.63 0.24
CA ALA A 149 -26.05 -14.19 0.00
C ALA A 149 -27.26 -13.52 0.65
N GLY A 150 -28.42 -14.18 0.60
CA GLY A 150 -29.65 -13.77 1.27
C GLY A 150 -29.53 -13.74 2.78
N GLU A 151 -29.01 -14.81 3.37
CA GLU A 151 -28.81 -14.90 4.83
C GLU A 151 -27.92 -13.76 5.35
N ILE A 152 -26.83 -13.47 4.64
CA ILE A 152 -25.94 -12.37 4.98
C ILE A 152 -26.65 -11.02 4.81
N HIS A 153 -27.41 -10.83 3.73
CA HIS A 153 -28.18 -9.60 3.50
C HIS A 153 -29.20 -9.34 4.59
N ASP A 154 -29.95 -10.35 5.00
CA ASP A 154 -30.95 -10.26 6.05
C ASP A 154 -30.32 -9.98 7.41
N ALA A 155 -29.22 -10.65 7.74
CA ALA A 155 -28.47 -10.37 8.96
C ALA A 155 -27.94 -8.93 8.98
N VAL A 156 -27.29 -8.49 7.90
CA VAL A 156 -26.79 -7.10 7.76
C VAL A 156 -27.94 -6.09 7.89
N LYS A 157 -29.07 -6.33 7.22
CA LYS A 157 -30.25 -5.47 7.27
C LYS A 157 -30.85 -5.41 8.67
N ALA A 158 -30.98 -6.55 9.35
CA ALA A 158 -31.48 -6.63 10.72
C ALA A 158 -30.55 -5.89 11.69
N GLY A 159 -29.24 -6.17 11.62
CA GLY A 159 -28.23 -5.50 12.44
C GLY A 159 -28.20 -4.00 12.22
N LEU A 160 -28.28 -3.51 10.98
CA LEU A 160 -28.33 -2.07 10.69
C LEU A 160 -29.61 -1.42 11.22
N LYS A 161 -30.77 -2.09 11.12
CA LYS A 161 -32.05 -1.58 11.68
C LYS A 161 -32.06 -1.55 13.21
N TRP A 162 -31.29 -2.42 13.85
CA TRP A 162 -31.16 -2.49 15.30
C TRP A 162 -30.36 -1.31 15.89
N ILE A 163 -29.48 -0.68 15.09
CA ILE A 163 -28.69 0.47 15.53
C ILE A 163 -29.60 1.68 15.78
N ALA A 164 -29.73 2.13 17.03
CA ALA A 164 -30.58 3.27 17.37
C ALA A 164 -30.00 4.64 16.92
N ALA A 165 -28.67 4.80 16.95
CA ALA A 165 -28.01 6.07 16.65
C ALA A 165 -26.54 5.92 16.21
N PHE A 166 -26.10 6.84 15.35
CA PHE A 166 -24.72 6.95 14.86
C PHE A 166 -24.00 8.20 15.43
N GLY A 167 -22.67 8.19 15.38
CA GLY A 167 -21.84 9.28 15.87
C GLY A 167 -21.63 9.28 17.40
N SER A 168 -21.21 10.43 17.90
CA SER A 168 -20.93 10.74 19.30
C SER A 168 -22.12 11.45 19.97
N GLU A 169 -22.09 11.57 21.30
CA GLU A 169 -23.12 12.27 22.09
C GLU A 169 -24.54 11.67 21.94
N LYS A 170 -24.63 10.35 21.74
CA LYS A 170 -25.91 9.62 21.61
C LYS A 170 -26.79 9.72 22.86
N SER A 171 -26.20 9.83 24.04
CA SER A 171 -26.91 9.92 25.32
C SER A 171 -27.73 11.20 25.47
N VAL A 172 -27.35 12.27 24.77
CA VAL A 172 -28.15 13.52 24.68
C VAL A 172 -29.06 13.54 23.44
N GLY A 173 -29.13 12.42 22.70
CA GLY A 173 -30.08 12.22 21.61
C GLY A 173 -29.56 12.54 20.20
N LEU A 174 -28.26 12.75 20.00
CA LEU A 174 -27.69 13.01 18.68
C LEU A 174 -27.68 11.76 17.78
N GLY A 175 -27.79 12.00 16.47
CA GLY A 175 -27.54 11.02 15.41
C GLY A 175 -28.53 9.87 15.33
N ARG A 176 -29.79 10.09 15.73
CA ARG A 176 -30.84 9.05 15.73
C ARG A 176 -31.09 8.51 14.33
N LEU A 177 -30.98 7.19 14.17
CA LEU A 177 -31.31 6.51 12.93
C LEU A 177 -32.83 6.48 12.76
N LYS A 178 -33.31 6.83 11.57
CA LYS A 178 -34.75 6.87 11.25
C LYS A 178 -35.17 5.72 10.35
N SER A 179 -34.37 5.41 9.34
CA SER A 179 -34.65 4.29 8.46
C SER A 179 -33.37 3.76 7.83
N VAL A 180 -33.40 2.48 7.48
CA VAL A 180 -32.38 1.78 6.71
C VAL A 180 -33.03 1.23 5.46
N LYS A 181 -32.46 1.53 4.30
CA LYS A 181 -32.76 0.88 3.03
C LYS A 181 -31.56 0.05 2.61
N THR A 182 -31.78 -1.20 2.23
CA THR A 182 -30.76 -2.08 1.68
C THR A 182 -31.24 -2.69 0.39
N GLU A 183 -30.35 -2.79 -0.60
CA GLU A 183 -30.60 -3.42 -1.90
C GLU A 183 -29.47 -4.42 -2.15
N LEU A 184 -29.81 -5.70 -2.27
CA LEU A 184 -28.86 -6.76 -2.63
C LEU A 184 -28.79 -6.85 -4.15
N ASN A 185 -27.57 -6.87 -4.67
CA ASN A 185 -27.28 -7.17 -6.06
C ASN A 185 -26.31 -8.35 -6.09
N CYS A 186 -26.65 -9.38 -6.84
CA CYS A 186 -25.84 -10.58 -7.01
C CYS A 186 -25.40 -10.70 -8.45
N GLU A 187 -24.10 -10.86 -8.65
CA GLU A 187 -23.49 -11.09 -9.97
C GLU A 187 -22.75 -12.42 -9.94
N ALA A 188 -23.10 -13.34 -10.86
CA ALA A 188 -22.41 -14.61 -10.97
C ALA A 188 -20.91 -14.39 -11.29
N VAL A 189 -20.03 -15.04 -10.54
CA VAL A 189 -18.59 -15.02 -10.83
C VAL A 189 -18.32 -16.01 -11.96
N ASN A 190 -18.50 -15.54 -13.19
CA ASN A 190 -18.21 -16.32 -14.38
C ASN A 190 -16.71 -16.31 -14.64
N ILE A 191 -16.04 -17.43 -14.36
CA ILE A 191 -14.65 -17.67 -14.79
C ILE A 191 -14.73 -18.17 -16.24
N PRO A 192 -14.15 -17.45 -17.21
CA PRO A 192 -14.30 -17.79 -18.61
C PRO A 192 -13.63 -19.14 -18.90
N ALA A 193 -14.38 -20.05 -19.52
CA ALA A 193 -13.86 -21.31 -20.05
C ALA A 193 -14.35 -21.46 -21.50
N PRO A 194 -13.47 -21.34 -22.51
CA PRO A 194 -12.03 -21.04 -22.41
C PRO A 194 -11.75 -19.58 -22.03
N PHE A 195 -10.55 -19.32 -21.51
CA PHE A 195 -10.07 -17.95 -21.31
C PHE A 195 -9.96 -17.21 -22.65
N PRO A 196 -10.08 -15.86 -22.65
CA PRO A 196 -9.86 -15.05 -23.85
C PRO A 196 -8.49 -15.31 -24.50
N ALA A 197 -8.35 -15.03 -25.79
CA ALA A 197 -7.04 -15.09 -26.44
C ALA A 197 -6.04 -14.13 -25.76
N PRO A 198 -4.75 -14.48 -25.69
CA PRO A 198 -3.74 -13.62 -25.08
C PRO A 198 -3.69 -12.26 -25.80
N LEU A 199 -3.55 -11.18 -25.04
CA LEU A 199 -3.48 -9.81 -25.57
C LEU A 199 -2.31 -9.59 -26.55
N SER A 200 -1.24 -10.38 -26.42
CA SER A 200 0.02 -10.22 -27.17
C SER A 200 0.95 -11.40 -26.92
N ALA A 201 1.96 -11.62 -27.78
CA ALA A 201 3.06 -12.55 -27.52
C ALA A 201 4.14 -11.98 -26.55
N GLU A 202 3.94 -10.75 -26.07
CA GLU A 202 4.83 -10.07 -25.12
C GLU A 202 4.86 -10.77 -23.76
N LYS A 203 6.02 -10.79 -23.11
CA LYS A 203 6.18 -11.35 -21.75
C LYS A 203 6.10 -10.30 -20.66
N TRP A 204 6.22 -9.04 -21.03
CA TRP A 204 6.18 -7.89 -20.12
C TRP A 204 4.88 -7.12 -20.31
N PHE A 205 4.28 -6.75 -19.18
CA PHE A 205 3.05 -5.98 -19.13
C PHE A 205 3.17 -4.84 -18.14
N THR A 206 2.56 -3.72 -18.47
CA THR A 206 2.37 -2.61 -17.54
C THR A 206 1.19 -2.88 -16.64
N VAL A 207 1.41 -2.76 -15.33
CA VAL A 207 0.37 -2.84 -14.31
C VAL A 207 0.05 -1.44 -13.83
N THR A 208 -1.19 -0.99 -14.00
CA THR A 208 -1.68 0.29 -13.47
C THR A 208 -2.70 0.03 -12.38
N ILE A 209 -2.49 0.61 -11.20
CA ILE A 209 -3.38 0.50 -10.04
C ILE A 209 -3.96 1.88 -9.77
N LYS A 210 -5.28 2.02 -9.93
CA LYS A 210 -6.03 3.24 -9.63
C LYS A 210 -6.85 3.06 -8.34
N PRO A 211 -6.39 3.58 -7.19
CA PRO A 211 -7.21 3.58 -5.99
C PRO A 211 -8.37 4.57 -6.08
N SER A 212 -9.52 4.19 -5.53
CA SER A 212 -10.68 5.10 -5.34
C SER A 212 -10.85 5.52 -3.87
N GLU A 213 -10.08 4.92 -2.97
CA GLU A 213 -10.08 5.22 -1.54
C GLU A 213 -8.64 5.41 -1.03
N PRO A 214 -8.42 6.14 0.08
CA PRO A 214 -7.10 6.27 0.69
C PRO A 214 -6.48 4.91 1.02
N LEU A 215 -5.20 4.74 0.70
CA LEU A 215 -4.46 3.50 0.88
C LEU A 215 -3.73 3.47 2.22
N LEU A 216 -3.59 2.26 2.76
CA LEU A 216 -2.70 1.93 3.88
C LEU A 216 -1.80 0.77 3.45
N ILE A 217 -0.65 1.13 2.90
CA ILE A 217 0.35 0.25 2.31
C ILE A 217 1.45 0.05 3.34
N GLY A 218 1.60 -1.17 3.85
CA GLY A 218 2.62 -1.44 4.87
C GLY A 218 2.50 -0.50 6.07
N GLY A 219 3.66 -0.12 6.63
CA GLY A 219 3.75 1.01 7.53
C GLY A 219 4.78 0.85 8.65
N VAL A 220 5.49 1.94 8.92
CA VAL A 220 6.45 2.02 10.03
C VAL A 220 5.69 2.35 11.31
N LYS A 221 5.61 1.40 12.23
CA LYS A 221 5.19 1.70 13.61
C LYS A 221 6.36 2.39 14.30
N ARG A 222 6.25 3.68 14.61
CA ARG A 222 7.28 4.36 15.41
C ARG A 222 7.20 3.82 16.84
N LYS A 223 8.33 3.37 17.40
CA LYS A 223 8.41 2.62 18.68
C LYS A 223 7.68 3.30 19.86
N SER A 224 7.64 4.62 19.89
CA SER A 224 7.04 5.41 20.98
C SER A 224 5.62 5.91 20.70
N SER A 225 5.01 5.56 19.56
CA SER A 225 3.72 6.12 19.18
C SER A 225 2.74 5.05 18.71
N THR A 226 1.45 5.31 18.93
CA THR A 226 0.36 4.58 18.30
C THR A 226 0.09 5.05 16.86
N TYR A 227 0.98 5.89 16.32
CA TYR A 227 0.98 6.35 14.94
C TYR A 227 1.60 5.32 14.00
N MET A 228 0.88 5.00 12.93
CA MET A 228 1.35 4.16 11.84
C MET A 228 1.17 4.92 10.53
N GLU A 229 2.27 5.12 9.81
CA GLU A 229 2.29 5.85 8.56
C GLU A 229 2.34 4.88 7.38
N SER A 230 1.46 5.08 6.40
CA SER A 230 1.49 4.32 5.14
C SER A 230 2.76 4.61 4.37
N GLU A 231 3.33 3.57 3.78
CA GLU A 231 4.31 3.69 2.71
C GLU A 231 3.63 4.22 1.43
N THR A 232 4.42 4.71 0.49
CA THR A 232 3.95 5.30 -0.77
C THR A 232 4.05 4.35 -1.96
N ILE A 233 4.86 3.29 -1.85
CA ILE A 233 5.16 2.34 -2.93
C ILE A 233 4.39 1.04 -2.68
N ILE A 234 3.68 0.54 -3.68
CA ILE A 234 3.03 -0.77 -3.58
C ILE A 234 4.03 -1.85 -3.99
N HIS A 235 4.48 -2.65 -3.03
CA HIS A 235 5.43 -3.73 -3.30
C HIS A 235 4.84 -4.82 -4.19
N GLY A 236 5.65 -5.42 -5.05
CA GLY A 236 5.23 -6.50 -5.95
C GLY A 236 4.64 -7.69 -5.21
N GLY A 237 5.25 -8.08 -4.09
CA GLY A 237 4.70 -9.10 -3.19
C GLY A 237 3.32 -8.77 -2.59
N MET A 238 2.96 -7.48 -2.46
CA MET A 238 1.62 -7.08 -2.02
C MET A 238 0.58 -7.27 -3.13
N ILE A 239 0.95 -6.96 -4.38
CA ILE A 239 0.10 -7.22 -5.57
C ILE A 239 -0.13 -8.72 -5.71
N LYS A 240 0.95 -9.51 -5.61
CA LYS A 240 0.90 -10.97 -5.65
C LYS A 240 0.06 -11.56 -4.51
N GLY A 241 0.19 -11.01 -3.30
CA GLY A 241 -0.63 -11.40 -2.15
C GLY A 241 -2.11 -11.10 -2.35
N ALA A 242 -2.47 -9.94 -2.90
CA ALA A 242 -3.85 -9.59 -3.22
C ALA A 242 -4.44 -10.47 -4.32
N LEU A 243 -3.63 -10.83 -5.32
CA LEU A 243 -3.99 -11.78 -6.37
C LEU A 243 -4.26 -13.17 -5.79
N ALA A 244 -3.38 -13.68 -4.93
CA ALA A 244 -3.56 -14.96 -4.26
C ALA A 244 -4.82 -14.99 -3.38
N GLU A 245 -5.06 -13.92 -2.60
CA GLU A 245 -6.26 -13.80 -1.78
C GLU A 245 -7.53 -13.82 -2.65
N THR A 246 -7.53 -13.07 -3.75
CA THR A 246 -8.66 -13.02 -4.70
C THR A 246 -8.91 -14.39 -5.33
N LEU A 247 -7.87 -15.05 -5.84
CA LEU A 247 -7.96 -16.39 -6.45
C LEU A 247 -8.55 -17.42 -5.48
N ASN A 248 -8.05 -17.45 -4.25
CA ASN A 248 -8.57 -18.36 -3.23
C ASN A 248 -10.05 -18.06 -2.92
N GLN A 249 -10.44 -16.79 -2.80
CA GLN A 249 -11.83 -16.42 -2.53
C GLN A 249 -12.79 -16.81 -3.66
N ILE A 250 -12.45 -16.52 -4.93
CA ILE A 250 -13.31 -16.89 -6.07
C ILE A 250 -13.38 -18.41 -6.30
N CYS A 251 -12.40 -19.14 -5.78
CA CYS A 251 -12.37 -20.60 -5.76
C CYS A 251 -12.98 -21.22 -4.48
N GLY A 252 -13.60 -20.42 -3.61
CA GLY A 252 -14.42 -20.90 -2.48
C GLY A 252 -13.74 -20.89 -1.11
N ALA A 253 -12.54 -20.31 -0.97
CA ALA A 253 -11.91 -20.18 0.33
C ALA A 253 -12.68 -19.17 1.22
N LYS A 254 -13.20 -19.64 2.35
CA LYS A 254 -14.00 -18.84 3.30
C LYS A 254 -13.15 -17.93 4.19
N LYS A 255 -11.88 -18.28 4.43
CA LYS A 255 -10.93 -17.51 5.24
C LYS A 255 -9.55 -17.47 4.60
N TYR A 256 -8.85 -16.37 4.84
CA TYR A 256 -7.46 -16.19 4.39
C TYR A 256 -6.50 -17.18 5.07
N THR A 257 -6.73 -17.53 6.35
CA THR A 257 -5.87 -18.43 7.12
C THR A 257 -5.91 -19.88 6.67
N ASP A 258 -7.00 -20.26 6.01
CA ASP A 258 -7.29 -21.65 5.67
C ASP A 258 -6.90 -21.96 4.22
N ALA A 259 -6.50 -20.93 3.46
CA ALA A 259 -6.14 -21.05 2.05
C ALA A 259 -4.65 -21.45 1.89
N PRO A 260 -4.34 -22.58 1.24
CA PRO A 260 -2.97 -22.94 0.92
C PRO A 260 -2.34 -21.94 -0.07
N PRO A 261 -1.01 -21.89 -0.18
CA PRO A 261 -0.34 -21.17 -1.26
C PRO A 261 -0.91 -21.56 -2.65
N ILE A 262 -0.84 -20.64 -3.62
CA ILE A 262 -1.46 -20.84 -4.94
C ILE A 262 -0.78 -21.96 -5.73
N ASP A 263 0.53 -22.07 -5.60
CA ASP A 263 1.40 -23.08 -6.21
C ASP A 263 1.46 -24.39 -5.40
N ASP A 264 0.83 -24.45 -4.22
CA ASP A 264 0.83 -25.64 -3.37
C ASP A 264 0.15 -26.82 -4.06
N VAL A 265 0.73 -28.03 -3.92
CA VAL A 265 0.18 -29.29 -4.47
C VAL A 265 -1.28 -29.49 -4.07
N HIS A 266 -1.65 -29.10 -2.85
CA HIS A 266 -2.95 -29.29 -2.23
C HIS A 266 -4.00 -28.21 -2.57
N ASN A 267 -3.64 -27.14 -3.29
CA ASN A 267 -4.61 -26.13 -3.73
C ASN A 267 -5.38 -26.56 -4.99
N SER A 268 -6.17 -27.64 -4.89
CA SER A 268 -6.91 -28.21 -6.02
C SER A 268 -7.94 -27.24 -6.60
N ALA A 269 -8.63 -26.47 -5.75
CA ALA A 269 -9.69 -25.56 -6.16
C ALA A 269 -9.21 -24.46 -7.13
N VAL A 270 -8.03 -23.88 -6.87
CA VAL A 270 -7.43 -22.90 -7.80
C VAL A 270 -6.86 -23.60 -9.04
N LYS A 271 -6.21 -24.76 -8.89
CA LYS A 271 -5.62 -25.50 -10.02
C LYS A 271 -6.63 -25.97 -11.05
N GLU A 272 -7.82 -26.34 -10.62
CA GLU A 272 -8.89 -26.76 -11.53
C GLU A 272 -9.34 -25.60 -12.43
N LYS A 273 -9.40 -24.37 -11.89
CA LYS A 273 -9.92 -23.19 -12.61
C LYS A 273 -8.84 -22.36 -13.30
N TYR A 274 -7.64 -22.32 -12.73
CA TYR A 274 -6.48 -21.54 -13.19
C TYR A 274 -5.21 -22.40 -13.20
N PRO A 275 -5.16 -23.48 -14.02
CA PRO A 275 -4.08 -24.48 -13.97
C PRO A 275 -2.70 -23.90 -14.31
N ASN A 276 -2.60 -23.02 -15.30
CA ASN A 276 -1.31 -22.48 -15.74
C ASN A 276 -0.80 -21.43 -14.76
N LEU A 277 -1.69 -20.55 -14.30
CA LEU A 277 -1.39 -19.53 -13.31
C LEU A 277 -1.00 -20.16 -11.98
N ALA A 278 -1.71 -21.20 -11.52
CA ALA A 278 -1.35 -21.92 -10.30
C ALA A 278 0.04 -22.55 -10.41
N LYS A 279 0.33 -23.22 -11.53
CA LYS A 279 1.63 -23.86 -11.77
C LYS A 279 2.81 -22.88 -11.77
N HIS A 280 2.63 -21.68 -12.32
CA HIS A 280 3.70 -20.71 -12.53
C HIS A 280 3.64 -19.51 -11.57
N PHE A 281 2.75 -19.54 -10.58
CA PHE A 281 2.45 -18.38 -9.74
C PHE A 281 3.71 -17.79 -9.11
N SER A 282 4.56 -18.64 -8.53
CA SER A 282 5.78 -18.23 -7.84
C SER A 282 6.84 -17.64 -8.76
N ASP A 283 6.87 -18.06 -10.03
CA ASP A 283 7.82 -17.56 -11.04
C ASP A 283 7.42 -16.20 -11.63
N ILE A 284 6.13 -15.85 -11.60
CA ILE A 284 5.66 -14.54 -12.08
C ILE A 284 6.29 -13.44 -11.23
N ARG A 285 6.93 -12.50 -11.93
CA ARG A 285 7.60 -11.35 -11.33
C ARG A 285 6.70 -10.14 -11.38
N PHE A 286 6.32 -9.62 -10.22
CA PHE A 286 5.69 -8.30 -10.09
C PHE A 286 6.74 -7.31 -9.59
N THR A 287 7.01 -6.24 -10.33
CA THR A 287 7.84 -5.14 -9.83
C THR A 287 7.07 -4.29 -8.83
N HIS A 288 7.77 -3.37 -8.15
CA HIS A 288 7.09 -2.38 -7.32
C HIS A 288 6.30 -1.42 -8.21
N ALA A 289 5.08 -1.10 -7.81
CA ALA A 289 4.29 -0.06 -8.45
C ALA A 289 4.51 1.29 -7.75
N PHE A 290 4.98 2.28 -8.51
CA PHE A 290 5.31 3.61 -8.02
C PHE A 290 4.17 4.59 -8.28
N PRO A 291 3.85 5.50 -7.35
CA PRO A 291 2.88 6.56 -7.59
C PRO A 291 3.39 7.47 -8.70
N SER A 292 2.59 7.67 -9.73
CA SER A 292 2.97 8.43 -10.93
C SER A 292 2.04 9.62 -11.17
N LYS A 293 2.64 10.72 -11.62
CA LYS A 293 1.92 11.86 -12.22
C LYS A 293 1.29 11.50 -13.57
N TYR A 294 1.86 10.54 -14.29
CA TYR A 294 1.48 10.20 -15.66
C TYR A 294 1.18 8.70 -15.77
N PRO A 295 -0.05 8.30 -16.13
CA PRO A 295 -0.43 6.88 -16.17
C PRO A 295 0.42 6.00 -17.09
N GLU A 296 0.97 6.57 -18.17
CA GLU A 296 1.78 5.84 -19.16
C GLU A 296 3.29 5.99 -18.92
N GLN A 297 3.69 6.56 -17.78
CA GLN A 297 5.10 6.73 -17.44
C GLN A 297 5.37 6.25 -16.02
N ARG A 298 6.32 5.34 -15.88
CA ARG A 298 6.75 4.83 -14.57
C ARG A 298 7.81 5.75 -13.95
N PRO A 299 7.61 6.23 -12.71
CA PRO A 299 8.62 6.96 -11.98
C PRO A 299 9.93 6.17 -11.84
N VAL A 300 11.04 6.90 -11.76
CA VAL A 300 12.38 6.34 -11.52
C VAL A 300 12.84 6.79 -10.14
N VAL A 301 13.39 5.87 -9.35
CA VAL A 301 13.95 6.21 -8.04
C VAL A 301 15.13 7.16 -8.24
N ILE A 302 15.10 8.28 -7.52
CA ILE A 302 16.16 9.27 -7.57
C ILE A 302 17.45 8.63 -7.03
N PRO A 303 18.55 8.63 -7.81
CA PRO A 303 19.81 8.04 -7.38
C PRO A 303 20.41 8.79 -6.17
N TYR A 304 21.00 8.08 -5.21
CA TYR A 304 21.71 8.69 -4.07
C TYR A 304 22.99 9.44 -4.48
N SER A 305 23.44 9.28 -5.73
CA SER A 305 24.48 10.13 -6.30
C SER A 305 23.97 11.53 -6.64
N ALA A 306 22.66 11.76 -6.67
CA ALA A 306 22.08 13.07 -6.88
C ALA A 306 22.33 13.96 -5.65
N VAL A 307 22.71 15.20 -5.91
CA VAL A 307 23.04 16.20 -4.90
C VAL A 307 22.41 17.54 -5.26
N SER A 308 22.05 18.35 -4.27
CA SER A 308 21.57 19.73 -4.45
C SER A 308 22.60 20.72 -3.94
N SER A 309 22.77 21.84 -4.63
CA SER A 309 23.46 23.03 -4.11
C SER A 309 22.67 24.27 -4.44
N ARG A 310 22.09 24.91 -3.41
CA ARG A 310 21.24 26.11 -3.56
C ARG A 310 20.06 25.91 -4.54
N GLY A 311 19.52 24.70 -4.62
CA GLY A 311 18.44 24.33 -5.54
C GLY A 311 18.90 23.87 -6.94
N ASP A 312 20.19 23.93 -7.26
CA ASP A 312 20.75 23.30 -8.47
C ASP A 312 21.05 21.82 -8.17
N CYS A 313 20.36 20.91 -8.88
CA CYS A 313 20.52 19.48 -8.70
C CYS A 313 21.51 18.91 -9.72
N ARG A 314 22.53 18.19 -9.24
CA ARG A 314 23.58 17.56 -10.05
C ARG A 314 23.79 16.11 -9.65
N ASP A 315 24.58 15.38 -10.43
CA ASP A 315 24.94 13.98 -10.19
C ASP A 315 26.43 13.80 -9.94
N ALA A 316 26.74 13.18 -8.80
CA ALA A 316 28.11 12.89 -8.37
C ALA A 316 28.63 11.52 -8.84
N ALA A 317 27.85 10.71 -9.57
CA ALA A 317 28.24 9.34 -9.90
C ALA A 317 29.54 9.29 -10.69
N LEU A 318 29.78 10.25 -11.60
CA LEU A 318 31.00 10.32 -12.41
C LEU A 318 32.05 11.32 -11.87
N CYS A 319 31.83 11.91 -10.70
CA CYS A 319 32.71 12.95 -10.15
C CYS A 319 33.99 12.34 -9.56
N LYS A 320 35.17 12.59 -10.14
CA LYS A 320 36.42 11.91 -9.73
C LYS A 320 36.78 12.13 -8.26
N GLU A 321 36.58 13.35 -7.75
CA GLU A 321 36.96 13.79 -6.40
C GLU A 321 35.86 14.67 -5.79
N PRO A 322 35.72 14.72 -4.45
CA PRO A 322 34.77 15.63 -3.80
C PRO A 322 35.06 17.09 -4.15
N LYS A 323 34.06 17.81 -4.67
CA LYS A 323 34.18 19.22 -5.05
C LYS A 323 32.92 20.01 -4.69
N PRO A 324 33.06 21.31 -4.35
CA PRO A 324 31.91 22.18 -4.15
C PRO A 324 31.18 22.42 -5.47
N ILE A 325 29.86 22.59 -5.39
CA ILE A 325 29.01 22.98 -6.52
C ILE A 325 28.62 24.44 -6.30
N ASN A 326 28.98 25.32 -7.22
CA ASN A 326 28.74 26.77 -7.11
C ASN A 326 29.27 27.34 -5.78
N GLY A 327 30.48 26.93 -5.39
CA GLY A 327 31.16 27.40 -4.17
C GLY A 327 30.54 26.92 -2.86
N SER A 328 29.59 25.99 -2.88
CA SER A 328 28.95 25.43 -1.67
C SER A 328 29.11 23.91 -1.63
N ALA A 329 29.14 23.35 -0.43
CA ALA A 329 29.16 21.90 -0.27
C ALA A 329 27.84 21.29 -0.79
N PRO A 330 27.89 20.21 -1.59
CA PRO A 330 26.69 19.54 -2.05
C PRO A 330 25.92 18.90 -0.89
N ILE A 331 24.59 18.95 -0.97
CA ILE A 331 23.67 18.34 -0.02
C ILE A 331 23.13 17.06 -0.64
N PHE A 332 23.30 15.93 0.06
CA PHE A 332 22.80 14.63 -0.37
C PHE A 332 21.33 14.45 0.01
N GLN A 333 20.67 13.48 -0.64
CA GLN A 333 19.24 13.21 -0.49
C GLN A 333 18.74 13.08 0.96
N VAL A 334 19.57 12.56 1.86
CA VAL A 334 19.23 12.41 3.29
C VAL A 334 18.99 13.74 4.01
N ASP A 335 19.55 14.83 3.48
CA ASP A 335 19.51 16.18 4.06
C ASP A 335 18.65 17.15 3.24
N TRP A 336 18.03 16.69 2.15
CA TRP A 336 17.20 17.52 1.27
C TRP A 336 15.99 18.13 1.99
N LYS A 337 15.62 19.33 1.54
CA LYS A 337 14.34 19.99 1.80
C LYS A 337 13.50 19.99 0.51
N ASP A 338 12.25 20.43 0.57
CA ASP A 338 11.31 20.37 -0.56
C ASP A 338 11.85 21.01 -1.85
N LYS A 339 12.63 22.09 -1.72
CA LYS A 339 13.27 22.80 -2.84
C LYS A 339 14.48 22.09 -3.47
N ASP A 340 15.00 21.06 -2.81
CA ASP A 340 16.20 20.32 -3.24
C ASP A 340 15.83 19.09 -4.09
N TYR A 341 14.54 18.84 -4.31
CA TYR A 341 14.06 17.68 -5.03
C TYR A 341 14.22 17.88 -6.54
N PRO A 342 14.98 17.01 -7.25
CA PRO A 342 15.12 17.13 -8.68
C PRO A 342 13.80 16.80 -9.39
N GLY A 343 13.42 17.64 -10.34
CA GLY A 343 12.32 17.37 -11.26
C GLY A 343 12.63 16.22 -12.22
N GLY A 344 11.62 15.77 -12.97
CA GLY A 344 11.81 14.82 -14.08
C GLY A 344 11.88 13.34 -13.70
N PHE A 345 11.76 12.98 -12.42
CA PHE A 345 11.72 11.57 -11.98
C PHE A 345 10.31 10.96 -11.90
N GLY A 346 9.26 11.74 -12.24
CA GLY A 346 7.88 11.25 -12.39
C GLY A 346 7.06 11.15 -11.09
N TRP A 347 7.64 11.48 -9.94
CA TRP A 347 6.99 11.37 -8.63
C TRP A 347 5.96 12.50 -8.38
N PRO A 348 4.73 12.18 -7.92
CA PRO A 348 3.73 13.15 -7.48
C PRO A 348 3.95 13.59 -6.03
N SER A 349 3.46 14.79 -5.69
CA SER A 349 3.35 15.27 -4.30
C SER A 349 2.11 14.66 -3.65
N LEU A 350 2.23 13.46 -3.08
CA LEU A 350 1.09 12.71 -2.57
C LEU A 350 0.39 13.40 -1.39
N ARG A 351 -0.93 13.63 -1.51
CA ARG A 351 -1.74 14.09 -0.38
C ARG A 351 -1.86 12.97 0.65
N ARG A 352 -1.68 13.33 1.93
CA ARG A 352 -1.85 12.42 3.06
C ARG A 352 -2.96 12.90 3.98
N ILE A 353 -3.65 11.95 4.62
CA ILE A 353 -4.61 12.25 5.69
C ILE A 353 -4.29 11.40 6.91
N SER A 354 -4.45 11.96 8.10
CA SER A 354 -4.33 11.22 9.36
C SER A 354 -5.70 10.95 9.96
N ARG A 355 -5.93 9.74 10.47
CA ARG A 355 -7.15 9.39 11.20
C ARG A 355 -6.81 8.67 12.49
N THR A 356 -7.31 9.18 13.61
CA THR A 356 -7.20 8.55 14.92
C THR A 356 -8.47 7.77 15.27
N ARG A 357 -8.28 6.61 15.87
CA ARG A 357 -9.32 5.72 16.37
C ARG A 357 -9.09 5.46 17.84
N THR A 358 -10.17 5.34 18.59
CA THR A 358 -10.12 4.94 20.00
C THR A 358 -11.01 3.73 20.18
N ALA A 359 -10.50 2.66 20.82
CA ALA A 359 -11.34 1.54 21.21
C ALA A 359 -12.33 1.98 22.30
N ILE A 360 -13.52 1.41 22.29
CA ILE A 360 -14.59 1.73 23.24
C ILE A 360 -14.86 0.47 24.04
N ASP A 361 -14.82 0.61 25.36
CA ASP A 361 -15.25 -0.42 26.30
C ASP A 361 -16.77 -0.57 26.17
N GLU A 362 -17.23 -1.75 25.76
CA GLU A 362 -18.64 -2.01 25.45
C GLU A 362 -19.52 -1.91 26.72
N GLU A 363 -19.02 -2.37 27.87
CA GLU A 363 -19.76 -2.36 29.14
C GLU A 363 -19.83 -0.95 29.73
N LEU A 364 -18.69 -0.26 29.78
CA LEU A 364 -18.56 1.05 30.42
C LEU A 364 -18.90 2.20 29.46
N ARG A 365 -19.05 1.91 28.16
CA ARG A 365 -19.35 2.88 27.08
C ARG A 365 -18.41 4.08 27.07
N ARG A 366 -17.14 3.86 27.43
CA ARG A 366 -16.07 4.87 27.49
C ARG A 366 -14.89 4.44 26.63
N ALA A 367 -14.01 5.39 26.29
CA ALA A 367 -12.76 5.06 25.62
C ALA A 367 -11.93 4.09 26.50
N GLU A 368 -11.44 3.00 25.92
CA GLU A 368 -10.48 2.13 26.59
C GLU A 368 -9.15 2.86 26.79
N GLU A 369 -8.56 2.68 27.98
CA GLU A 369 -7.29 3.29 28.31
C GLU A 369 -6.17 2.73 27.41
N ASN A 370 -5.29 3.61 26.91
CA ASN A 370 -4.16 3.27 26.02
C ASN A 370 -4.53 2.64 24.66
N ARG A 371 -5.80 2.67 24.24
CA ARG A 371 -6.26 2.08 22.96
C ARG A 371 -6.62 3.12 21.90
N MET A 372 -5.77 4.14 21.79
CA MET A 372 -5.87 5.17 20.75
C MET A 372 -4.84 4.92 19.65
N PHE A 373 -5.25 4.80 18.39
CA PHE A 373 -4.38 4.50 17.25
C PHE A 373 -4.55 5.54 16.15
N THR A 374 -3.45 6.10 15.65
CA THR A 374 -3.49 7.06 14.55
C THR A 374 -2.87 6.45 13.30
N TYR A 375 -3.54 6.61 12.16
CA TYR A 375 -3.10 6.08 10.87
C TYR A 375 -2.92 7.22 9.87
N GLY A 376 -1.73 7.33 9.27
CA GLY A 376 -1.47 8.19 8.12
C GLY A 376 -1.71 7.43 6.82
N TYR A 377 -2.69 7.85 6.03
CA TYR A 377 -3.07 7.25 4.75
C TYR A 377 -2.53 8.06 3.58
N VAL A 378 -2.23 7.38 2.47
CA VAL A 378 -1.93 8.02 1.19
C VAL A 378 -3.23 8.15 0.39
N CYS A 379 -3.54 9.35 -0.10
CA CYS A 379 -4.77 9.60 -0.86
C CYS A 379 -4.59 9.21 -2.33
N PRO A 380 -5.69 8.92 -3.05
CA PRO A 380 -5.66 8.67 -4.51
C PRO A 380 -5.46 9.96 -5.33
N LYS A 381 -5.10 11.06 -4.68
CA LYS A 381 -4.87 12.38 -5.28
C LYS A 381 -3.57 12.97 -4.75
N ASP A 382 -2.93 13.80 -5.55
CA ASP A 382 -1.81 14.62 -5.11
C ASP A 382 -2.30 15.86 -4.33
N GLU A 383 -1.37 16.70 -3.88
CA GLU A 383 -1.65 17.93 -3.15
C GLU A 383 -2.48 18.91 -3.97
N ASP A 384 -2.29 18.93 -5.30
CA ASP A 384 -3.03 19.75 -6.27
C ASP A 384 -4.42 19.17 -6.60
N GLY A 385 -4.75 17.98 -6.09
CA GLY A 385 -6.05 17.33 -6.28
C GLY A 385 -6.17 16.51 -7.56
N VAL A 386 -5.08 16.32 -8.30
CA VAL A 386 -4.99 15.48 -9.50
C VAL A 386 -4.98 14.01 -9.09
N ASP A 387 -5.72 13.18 -9.84
CA ASP A 387 -5.74 11.74 -9.61
C ASP A 387 -4.35 11.12 -9.80
N VAL A 388 -3.92 10.29 -8.84
CA VAL A 388 -2.64 9.57 -8.90
C VAL A 388 -2.88 8.10 -9.18
N VAL A 389 -2.05 7.51 -10.03
CA VAL A 389 -2.05 6.07 -10.31
C VAL A 389 -0.71 5.45 -9.94
N TRP A 390 -0.72 4.18 -9.56
CA TRP A 390 0.50 3.43 -9.25
C TRP A 390 0.87 2.57 -10.45
N VAL A 391 2.08 2.75 -10.95
CA VAL A 391 2.56 2.11 -12.19
C VAL A 391 3.70 1.16 -11.88
N GLY A 392 3.51 -0.11 -12.22
CA GLY A 392 4.50 -1.18 -12.12
C GLY A 392 4.52 -2.04 -13.38
N TRP A 393 5.26 -3.13 -13.31
CA TRP A 393 5.35 -4.09 -14.40
C TRP A 393 5.16 -5.52 -13.87
N VAL A 394 4.66 -6.39 -14.73
CA VAL A 394 4.65 -7.83 -14.50
C VAL A 394 5.35 -8.54 -15.65
N LYS A 395 6.22 -9.50 -15.31
CA LYS A 395 6.92 -10.37 -16.27
C LYS A 395 6.44 -11.80 -16.08
N LEU A 396 6.01 -12.42 -17.16
CA LEU A 396 5.74 -13.86 -17.21
C LEU A 396 7.06 -14.67 -17.27
N PRO A 397 7.08 -15.89 -16.72
CA PRO A 397 8.24 -16.77 -16.85
C PRO A 397 8.54 -17.13 -18.30
N ASP A 398 9.76 -17.59 -18.56
CA ASP A 398 10.24 -17.94 -19.89
C ASP A 398 9.70 -19.31 -20.37
N VAL A 399 8.37 -19.41 -20.48
CA VAL A 399 7.60 -20.58 -20.97
C VAL A 399 6.67 -20.16 -22.12
N ASP A 400 6.02 -21.14 -22.77
CA ASP A 400 4.93 -20.83 -23.71
C ASP A 400 3.71 -20.32 -22.92
N THR A 401 3.30 -19.07 -23.17
CA THR A 401 2.65 -18.20 -22.18
C THR A 401 1.25 -17.76 -22.54
N GLY A 402 0.71 -18.16 -23.71
CA GLY A 402 -0.61 -17.68 -24.15
C GLY A 402 -1.72 -17.95 -23.13
N ALA A 403 -1.83 -19.21 -22.66
CA ALA A 403 -2.83 -19.57 -21.66
C ALA A 403 -2.55 -18.93 -20.29
N LEU A 404 -1.28 -18.89 -19.86
CA LEU A 404 -0.88 -18.25 -18.60
C LEU A 404 -1.24 -16.76 -18.57
N GLN A 405 -1.03 -16.06 -19.68
CA GLN A 405 -1.35 -14.65 -19.82
C GLN A 405 -2.85 -14.41 -19.70
N SER A 406 -3.67 -15.20 -20.38
CA SER A 406 -5.13 -15.05 -20.34
C SER A 406 -5.69 -15.33 -18.94
N GLU A 407 -5.17 -16.36 -18.26
CA GLU A 407 -5.50 -16.64 -16.86
C GLU A 407 -5.09 -15.50 -15.92
N LEU A 408 -3.88 -14.95 -16.10
CA LEU A 408 -3.38 -13.83 -15.32
C LEU A 408 -4.23 -12.57 -15.53
N GLU A 409 -4.62 -12.28 -16.78
CA GLU A 409 -5.45 -11.12 -17.10
C GLU A 409 -6.81 -11.17 -16.41
N ASP A 410 -7.49 -12.31 -16.53
CA ASP A 410 -8.77 -12.54 -15.86
C ASP A 410 -8.62 -12.40 -14.34
N ALA A 411 -7.61 -13.05 -13.75
CA ALA A 411 -7.38 -13.00 -12.32
C ALA A 411 -7.06 -11.59 -11.81
N ILE A 412 -6.23 -10.80 -12.53
CA ILE A 412 -5.89 -9.43 -12.14
C ILE A 412 -7.12 -8.50 -12.19
N ARG A 413 -7.98 -8.63 -13.21
CA ARG A 413 -9.21 -7.83 -13.32
C ARG A 413 -10.15 -8.01 -12.13
N ARG A 414 -10.08 -9.17 -11.45
CA ARG A 414 -10.88 -9.49 -10.26
C ARG A 414 -10.30 -8.93 -8.96
N VAL A 415 -9.05 -8.48 -8.96
CA VAL A 415 -8.42 -7.84 -7.79
C VAL A 415 -8.98 -6.43 -7.62
N THR A 416 -9.95 -6.27 -6.72
CA THR A 416 -10.65 -5.00 -6.50
C THR A 416 -10.20 -4.28 -5.22
N ARG A 417 -9.31 -4.88 -4.43
CA ARG A 417 -8.91 -4.38 -3.11
C ARG A 417 -7.42 -4.55 -2.85
N LEU A 418 -6.82 -3.60 -2.12
CA LEU A 418 -5.40 -3.66 -1.78
C LEU A 418 -5.08 -3.06 -0.39
N GLY A 419 -4.01 -3.58 0.22
CA GLY A 419 -3.41 -3.07 1.44
C GLY A 419 -4.15 -3.45 2.73
N LYS A 420 -3.65 -2.98 3.88
CA LYS A 420 -4.21 -3.32 5.20
C LYS A 420 -5.63 -2.79 5.40
N ARG A 421 -5.97 -1.71 4.70
CA ARG A 421 -7.32 -1.15 4.68
C ARG A 421 -8.22 -1.91 3.69
N ARG A 422 -7.76 -2.85 2.85
CA ARG A 422 -8.57 -3.38 1.73
C ARG A 422 -9.29 -2.23 1.01
N SER A 423 -8.52 -1.22 0.63
CA SER A 423 -9.06 -0.05 -0.05
C SER A 423 -9.40 -0.43 -1.48
N ARG A 424 -10.48 0.15 -2.03
CA ARG A 424 -10.91 -0.16 -3.39
C ARG A 424 -9.89 0.33 -4.42
N VAL A 425 -9.52 -0.57 -5.34
CA VAL A 425 -8.62 -0.31 -6.45
C VAL A 425 -9.20 -0.88 -7.74
N GLU A 426 -8.85 -0.27 -8.85
CA GLU A 426 -8.96 -0.85 -10.18
C GLU A 426 -7.54 -1.20 -10.64
N ILE A 427 -7.32 -2.45 -11.06
CA ILE A 427 -6.04 -2.88 -11.62
C ILE A 427 -6.22 -3.22 -13.10
N LYS A 428 -5.37 -2.61 -13.93
CA LYS A 428 -5.32 -2.84 -15.38
C LYS A 428 -3.95 -3.36 -15.77
N ILE A 429 -3.94 -4.30 -16.71
CA ILE A 429 -2.71 -4.69 -17.41
C ILE A 429 -2.78 -4.25 -18.87
N LYS A 430 -1.64 -3.80 -19.40
CA LYS A 430 -1.46 -3.51 -20.82
C LYS A 430 -0.24 -4.26 -21.33
N PRO A 431 -0.27 -4.83 -22.55
CA PRO A 431 0.93 -5.37 -23.18
C PRO A 431 2.04 -4.33 -23.23
N GLN A 432 3.28 -4.80 -23.11
CA GLN A 432 4.51 -4.00 -23.14
C GLN A 432 4.75 -3.17 -21.87
N MET A 433 6.03 -2.87 -21.66
CA MET A 433 6.47 -1.96 -20.60
C MET A 433 6.18 -0.53 -21.03
N CYS A 434 5.52 0.23 -20.15
CA CYS A 434 5.42 1.68 -20.28
C CYS A 434 6.81 2.32 -20.15
N GLY A 435 6.95 3.53 -20.69
CA GLY A 435 8.18 4.29 -20.61
C GLY A 435 8.53 4.67 -19.16
N SER A 436 9.82 4.83 -18.88
CA SER A 436 10.28 5.35 -17.59
C SER A 436 10.36 6.89 -17.60
N ALA A 437 10.28 7.50 -16.42
CA ALA A 437 10.46 8.95 -16.22
C ALA A 437 11.83 9.45 -16.69
N GLN A 438 12.85 8.59 -16.56
CA GLN A 438 14.19 8.82 -17.05
C GLN A 438 14.55 7.74 -18.09
N THR A 439 15.16 8.15 -19.18
CA THR A 439 15.65 7.24 -20.22
C THR A 439 17.00 6.66 -19.82
N GLU A 440 17.23 5.41 -20.19
CA GLU A 440 18.54 4.76 -20.09
C GLU A 440 19.34 4.99 -21.38
N ARG A 441 20.66 5.10 -21.25
CA ARG A 441 21.61 5.07 -22.39
C ARG A 441 21.98 3.63 -22.74
N GLN A 442 23.02 3.46 -23.54
CA GLN A 442 23.54 2.12 -23.83
C GLN A 442 23.98 1.42 -22.54
N PRO A 443 23.76 0.10 -22.40
CA PRO A 443 24.10 -0.65 -21.18
C PRO A 443 25.56 -0.54 -20.73
N ILE A 444 26.48 -0.30 -21.66
CA ILE A 444 27.90 -0.08 -21.42
C ILE A 444 28.31 1.16 -22.20
N GLU A 445 28.81 2.19 -21.51
CA GLU A 445 29.25 3.45 -22.13
C GLU A 445 30.68 3.75 -21.67
N ASN A 446 31.64 3.81 -22.59
CA ASN A 446 33.07 3.97 -22.29
C ASN A 446 33.61 2.93 -21.28
N GLY A 447 33.14 1.68 -21.37
CA GLY A 447 33.49 0.59 -20.45
C GLY A 447 32.86 0.71 -19.06
N LEU A 448 31.97 1.69 -18.84
CA LEU A 448 31.28 1.92 -17.58
C LEU A 448 29.83 1.46 -17.60
N ILE A 449 29.42 0.94 -16.45
CA ILE A 449 28.06 0.50 -16.15
C ILE A 449 27.66 1.14 -14.82
N ILE A 450 26.78 2.12 -14.88
CA ILE A 450 26.23 2.82 -13.71
C ILE A 450 24.89 2.16 -13.38
N VAL A 451 24.86 1.37 -12.31
CA VAL A 451 23.66 0.67 -11.86
C VAL A 451 23.01 1.48 -10.75
N ALA A 452 21.76 1.88 -10.93
CA ALA A 452 20.94 2.53 -9.91
C ALA A 452 19.80 1.60 -9.48
N LEU A 453 19.75 1.22 -8.20
CA LEU A 453 18.70 0.38 -7.65
C LEU A 453 17.35 1.10 -7.74
N GLN A 454 16.36 0.46 -8.35
CA GLN A 454 14.96 0.92 -8.38
C GLN A 454 14.13 0.32 -7.25
N SER A 455 14.57 -0.81 -6.68
CA SER A 455 14.00 -1.36 -5.45
C SER A 455 15.09 -1.87 -4.52
N ASP A 456 14.73 -2.06 -3.25
CA ASP A 456 15.66 -2.58 -2.24
C ASP A 456 16.21 -3.96 -2.67
N ALA A 457 17.45 -4.26 -2.27
CA ALA A 457 18.12 -5.50 -2.66
C ALA A 457 18.89 -6.13 -1.49
N LEU A 458 18.89 -7.47 -1.44
CA LEU A 458 19.86 -8.23 -0.63
C LEU A 458 21.20 -8.24 -1.37
N MET A 459 22.21 -7.60 -0.78
CA MET A 459 23.55 -7.52 -1.38
C MET A 459 24.62 -7.92 -0.35
N ALA A 460 24.78 -7.11 0.68
CA ALA A 460 25.79 -7.32 1.72
C ALA A 460 25.29 -8.22 2.86
N ASP A 461 26.16 -9.12 3.34
CA ASP A 461 25.86 -10.00 4.48
C ASP A 461 25.82 -9.18 5.79
N PRO A 462 24.70 -9.21 6.55
CA PRO A 462 24.59 -8.51 7.82
C PRO A 462 25.67 -8.93 8.83
N ASP A 463 26.10 -10.18 8.84
CA ASP A 463 27.07 -10.67 9.83
C ASP A 463 28.48 -10.07 9.56
N GLU A 464 28.80 -9.83 8.29
CA GLU A 464 30.02 -9.11 7.90
C GLU A 464 29.94 -7.62 8.19
N LEU A 465 28.75 -7.02 8.04
CA LEU A 465 28.51 -5.60 8.32
C LEU A 465 28.55 -5.25 9.81
N LEU A 466 28.17 -6.18 10.68
CA LEU A 466 28.22 -5.99 12.14
C LEU A 466 29.66 -5.90 12.68
N LYS A 467 30.65 -6.33 11.90
CA LYS A 467 32.07 -6.12 12.23
C LYS A 467 32.43 -4.63 12.12
N LYS A 468 33.54 -4.20 12.73
CA LYS A 468 34.01 -2.81 12.64
C LYS A 468 34.25 -2.42 11.17
N GLN A 469 33.36 -1.57 10.63
CA GLN A 469 33.39 -1.14 9.23
C GLN A 469 34.31 0.06 9.02
N THR A 470 34.94 0.07 7.84
CA THR A 470 35.62 1.22 7.23
C THR A 470 35.11 1.35 5.80
N ALA A 471 35.35 2.48 5.14
CA ALA A 471 34.96 2.67 3.73
C ALA A 471 35.50 1.54 2.84
N ASP A 472 36.76 1.14 3.01
CA ASP A 472 37.38 0.06 2.23
C ASP A 472 36.74 -1.31 2.49
N LYS A 473 36.36 -1.61 3.74
CA LYS A 473 35.68 -2.88 4.07
C LYS A 473 34.30 -2.94 3.44
N LEU A 474 33.54 -1.84 3.51
CA LEU A 474 32.24 -1.76 2.87
C LEU A 474 32.36 -1.87 1.35
N LYS A 475 33.37 -1.22 0.75
CA LYS A 475 33.69 -1.35 -0.67
C LYS A 475 33.94 -2.81 -1.04
N LYS A 476 34.79 -3.52 -0.28
CA LYS A 476 35.09 -4.94 -0.49
C LYS A 476 33.86 -5.84 -0.40
N LEU A 477 32.91 -5.55 0.49
CA LEU A 477 31.65 -6.31 0.56
C LEU A 477 30.81 -6.15 -0.70
N TYR A 478 30.71 -4.94 -1.24
CA TYR A 478 30.02 -4.72 -2.51
C TYR A 478 30.80 -5.27 -3.71
N GLU A 479 32.13 -5.17 -3.72
CA GLU A 479 32.99 -5.81 -4.73
C GLU A 479 32.79 -7.33 -4.77
N ALA A 480 32.70 -7.97 -3.60
CA ALA A 480 32.43 -9.41 -3.51
C ALA A 480 31.06 -9.77 -4.09
N TYR A 481 30.02 -8.98 -3.76
CA TYR A 481 28.69 -9.15 -4.36
C TYR A 481 28.74 -9.02 -5.89
N TRP A 482 29.33 -7.94 -6.41
CA TRP A 482 29.41 -7.73 -7.86
C TRP A 482 30.23 -8.82 -8.56
N SER A 483 31.31 -9.30 -7.94
CA SER A 483 32.09 -10.43 -8.46
C SER A 483 31.24 -11.69 -8.56
N GLU A 484 30.42 -12.00 -7.54
CA GLU A 484 29.46 -13.12 -7.58
C GLU A 484 28.44 -12.96 -8.72
N VAL A 485 27.87 -11.76 -8.88
CA VAL A 485 26.84 -11.48 -9.88
C VAL A 485 27.37 -11.53 -11.32
N PHE A 486 28.63 -11.12 -11.54
CA PHE A 486 29.29 -11.18 -12.84
C PHE A 486 29.88 -12.57 -13.16
N GLY A 487 30.04 -13.43 -12.16
CA GLY A 487 30.56 -14.79 -12.33
C GLY A 487 32.01 -14.79 -12.79
N SER A 488 32.28 -15.36 -13.97
CA SER A 488 33.63 -15.44 -14.55
C SER A 488 34.12 -14.13 -15.18
N ASN A 489 33.24 -13.13 -15.33
CA ASN A 489 33.61 -11.84 -15.93
C ASN A 489 34.36 -10.96 -14.91
N THR A 490 35.41 -10.28 -15.36
CA THR A 490 36.12 -9.30 -14.55
C THR A 490 35.28 -8.03 -14.40
N VAL A 491 35.13 -7.58 -13.15
CA VAL A 491 34.43 -6.34 -12.82
C VAL A 491 35.21 -5.58 -11.76
N GLU A 492 35.36 -4.28 -11.97
CA GLU A 492 35.92 -3.36 -10.98
C GLU A 492 34.82 -2.45 -10.45
N LEU A 493 34.62 -2.42 -9.13
CA LEU A 493 33.80 -1.38 -8.49
C LEU A 493 34.63 -0.10 -8.37
N VAL A 494 34.36 0.86 -9.25
CA VAL A 494 35.07 2.14 -9.26
C VAL A 494 34.65 2.98 -8.05
N ARG A 495 33.35 3.00 -7.75
CA ARG A 495 32.74 3.84 -6.69
C ARG A 495 31.29 3.43 -6.46
N PHE A 496 30.75 3.82 -5.30
CA PHE A 496 29.36 3.57 -4.95
C PHE A 496 28.78 4.67 -4.06
N PHE A 497 27.46 4.82 -4.12
CA PHE A 497 26.65 5.65 -3.24
C PHE A 497 25.54 4.75 -2.71
N ALA A 498 25.75 4.14 -1.54
CA ALA A 498 24.83 3.15 -1.01
C ALA A 498 24.16 3.65 0.26
N HIS A 499 22.86 3.41 0.34
CA HIS A 499 22.07 3.57 1.55
C HIS A 499 21.67 2.18 2.05
N GLN A 500 21.66 1.96 3.36
CA GLN A 500 21.28 0.67 3.93
C GLN A 500 20.11 0.81 4.90
N ARG A 501 19.23 -0.18 4.85
CA ARG A 501 17.98 -0.21 5.62
C ARG A 501 17.85 -1.53 6.35
N LEU A 502 17.40 -1.45 7.60
CA LEU A 502 16.97 -2.60 8.37
C LEU A 502 15.45 -2.72 8.30
N LEU A 503 14.96 -3.78 7.66
CA LEU A 503 13.53 -4.08 7.60
C LEU A 503 13.19 -5.28 8.49
N GLY A 504 12.33 -5.05 9.47
CA GLY A 504 11.84 -6.08 10.38
C GLY A 504 10.32 -6.03 10.55
N GLY A 505 9.85 -6.38 11.73
CA GLY A 505 8.42 -6.31 12.09
C GLY A 505 7.68 -7.61 11.77
N TYR A 506 6.44 -7.51 11.26
CA TYR A 506 5.62 -8.68 10.97
C TYR A 506 6.22 -9.59 9.89
N LEU A 507 6.87 -9.01 8.87
CA LEU A 507 7.57 -9.78 7.83
C LEU A 507 8.73 -10.59 8.43
N GLY A 508 9.50 -10.00 9.36
CA GLY A 508 10.55 -10.73 10.09
C GLY A 508 10.01 -11.80 11.03
N ARG A 509 8.88 -11.56 11.71
CA ARG A 509 8.26 -12.52 12.64
C ARG A 509 7.54 -13.69 11.97
N ARG A 510 6.95 -13.48 10.79
CA ARG A 510 6.18 -14.52 10.07
C ARG A 510 7.10 -15.51 9.35
N MET A 511 8.27 -15.05 8.90
CA MET A 511 9.11 -15.79 7.93
C MET A 511 10.37 -16.42 8.55
N ALA A 512 10.79 -15.95 9.73
CA ALA A 512 11.84 -16.56 10.53
C ALA A 512 11.21 -17.02 11.85
N GLY A 513 11.45 -18.27 12.28
CA GLY A 513 11.00 -18.81 13.58
C GLY A 513 11.58 -18.09 14.81
N GLY A 514 12.15 -16.89 14.65
CA GLY A 514 12.68 -15.94 15.62
C GLY A 514 12.83 -14.54 14.98
N TYR A 515 12.87 -13.46 15.77
CA TYR A 515 12.95 -12.10 15.22
C TYR A 515 14.38 -11.73 14.80
N TYR A 516 14.68 -11.84 13.50
CA TYR A 516 15.91 -11.33 12.89
C TYR A 516 15.56 -10.37 11.75
N PRO A 517 15.88 -9.07 11.84
CA PRO A 517 15.57 -8.12 10.77
C PRO A 517 16.44 -8.39 9.53
N PHE A 518 15.90 -8.06 8.36
CA PHE A 518 16.62 -8.14 7.11
C PHE A 518 17.43 -6.87 6.88
N TYR A 519 18.66 -7.03 6.41
CA TYR A 519 19.52 -5.93 6.01
C TYR A 519 19.47 -5.78 4.49
N LEU A 520 19.04 -4.62 4.01
CA LEU A 520 18.86 -4.35 2.59
C LEU A 520 19.71 -3.15 2.18
N THR A 521 20.27 -3.23 0.98
CA THR A 521 20.75 -2.04 0.28
C THR A 521 19.53 -1.36 -0.35
N GLY A 522 19.31 -0.10 0.01
CA GLY A 522 18.09 0.63 -0.30
C GLY A 522 18.02 1.08 -1.76
N ALA A 523 16.81 1.15 -2.29
CA ALA A 523 16.50 1.76 -3.58
C ALA A 523 17.09 3.18 -3.66
N GLY A 524 17.61 3.54 -4.84
CA GLY A 524 18.40 4.75 -5.10
C GLY A 524 19.90 4.51 -5.02
N SER A 525 20.37 3.40 -4.43
CA SER A 525 21.81 3.13 -4.33
C SER A 525 22.45 2.99 -5.71
N VAL A 526 23.63 3.59 -5.90
CA VAL A 526 24.34 3.67 -7.17
C VAL A 526 25.67 2.95 -7.10
N PHE A 527 25.97 2.16 -8.12
CA PHE A 527 27.25 1.45 -8.27
C PHE A 527 27.82 1.74 -9.65
N VAL A 528 29.04 2.27 -9.69
CA VAL A 528 29.75 2.51 -10.95
C VAL A 528 30.77 1.40 -11.13
N LEU A 529 30.51 0.58 -12.14
CA LEU A 529 31.28 -0.60 -12.45
C LEU A 529 32.05 -0.39 -13.75
N LYS A 530 33.24 -0.96 -13.83
CA LYS A 530 34.01 -1.05 -15.07
C LYS A 530 34.11 -2.51 -15.49
N ALA A 531 33.66 -2.81 -16.71
CA ALA A 531 33.67 -4.15 -17.28
C ALA A 531 33.60 -4.12 -18.81
N ASP A 532 34.31 -5.03 -19.48
CA ASP A 532 34.44 -5.03 -20.95
C ASP A 532 33.42 -5.96 -21.65
N LYS A 533 32.93 -7.01 -20.97
CA LYS A 533 32.01 -8.02 -21.53
C LYS A 533 30.87 -8.34 -20.55
N ALA A 534 29.95 -7.39 -20.37
CA ALA A 534 28.91 -7.49 -19.34
C ALA A 534 27.47 -7.40 -19.85
N LEU A 535 27.27 -7.28 -21.17
CA LEU A 535 25.95 -6.99 -21.74
C LEU A 535 24.90 -8.05 -21.38
N GLU A 536 25.28 -9.32 -21.40
CA GLU A 536 24.41 -10.43 -21.02
C GLU A 536 24.00 -10.35 -19.54
N CYS A 537 24.96 -10.07 -18.65
CA CYS A 537 24.69 -9.87 -17.23
C CYS A 537 23.72 -8.70 -17.01
N VAL A 538 23.96 -7.56 -17.67
CA VAL A 538 23.09 -6.38 -17.57
C VAL A 538 21.67 -6.69 -18.07
N ASN A 539 21.53 -7.33 -19.22
CA ASN A 539 20.23 -7.73 -19.77
C ASN A 539 19.52 -8.70 -18.83
N LYS A 540 20.24 -9.61 -18.19
CA LYS A 540 19.68 -10.53 -17.19
C LYS A 540 19.13 -9.78 -15.99
N TRP A 541 19.83 -8.77 -15.46
CA TRP A 541 19.35 -7.99 -14.32
C TRP A 541 18.15 -7.11 -14.67
N LYS A 542 18.16 -6.47 -15.84
CA LYS A 542 16.99 -5.71 -16.31
C LYS A 542 15.76 -6.61 -16.38
N ASN A 543 15.93 -7.82 -16.92
CA ASN A 543 14.83 -8.77 -17.07
C ASN A 543 14.38 -9.46 -15.78
N ASN A 544 15.32 -9.83 -14.91
CA ASN A 544 15.02 -10.72 -13.78
C ASN A 544 15.24 -10.08 -12.40
N GLY A 545 15.78 -8.86 -12.36
CA GLY A 545 16.31 -8.25 -11.14
C GLY A 545 17.70 -8.80 -10.80
N LEU A 546 18.33 -8.17 -9.83
CA LEU A 546 19.59 -8.61 -9.26
C LEU A 546 19.41 -9.98 -8.56
N PRO A 547 20.36 -10.91 -8.75
CA PRO A 547 20.26 -12.22 -8.12
C PRO A 547 20.41 -12.09 -6.59
N VAL A 548 19.67 -12.94 -5.87
CA VAL A 548 19.86 -13.09 -4.43
C VAL A 548 21.20 -13.76 -4.16
N PRO A 549 22.06 -13.18 -3.29
CA PRO A 549 23.41 -13.69 -3.06
C PRO A 549 23.41 -15.05 -2.35
N ALA A 550 24.49 -15.81 -2.53
CA ALA A 550 24.64 -17.16 -1.99
C ALA A 550 24.47 -17.21 -0.46
N TRP A 551 24.99 -16.21 0.27
CA TRP A 551 24.84 -16.12 1.72
C TRP A 551 23.36 -16.04 2.14
N ALA A 552 22.54 -15.27 1.41
CA ALA A 552 21.13 -15.08 1.72
C ALA A 552 20.32 -16.34 1.38
N LYS A 553 20.63 -17.00 0.27
CA LYS A 553 20.06 -18.32 -0.06
C LYS A 553 20.37 -19.36 1.00
N LYS A 554 21.60 -19.38 1.53
CA LYS A 554 22.00 -20.28 2.60
C LYS A 554 21.31 -19.96 3.93
N LYS A 555 21.22 -18.68 4.29
CA LYS A 555 20.70 -18.21 5.58
C LYS A 555 19.17 -18.28 5.66
N TYR A 556 18.49 -17.89 4.58
CA TYR A 556 17.03 -17.82 4.55
C TYR A 556 16.37 -18.99 3.81
N GLY A 557 17.13 -19.73 2.98
CA GLY A 557 16.65 -20.98 2.40
C GLY A 557 16.60 -22.11 3.42
N ASN A 558 16.00 -23.23 3.02
CA ASN A 558 15.84 -24.40 3.88
C ASN A 558 16.79 -25.56 3.54
N GLY A 559 17.64 -25.42 2.51
CA GLY A 559 18.54 -26.48 2.02
C GLY A 559 17.84 -27.71 1.43
N LYS A 560 16.50 -27.73 1.38
CA LYS A 560 15.66 -28.84 0.90
C LYS A 560 14.88 -28.52 -0.38
N GLY A 561 15.18 -27.40 -1.04
CA GLY A 561 14.52 -27.02 -2.29
C GLY A 561 13.12 -26.41 -2.13
N GLU A 562 12.73 -25.91 -0.93
CA GLU A 562 11.57 -25.00 -0.87
C GLU A 562 11.92 -23.67 -1.52
N ASP A 563 10.90 -23.02 -2.07
CA ASP A 563 11.06 -21.71 -2.65
C ASP A 563 11.47 -20.67 -1.60
N LEU A 564 12.58 -19.98 -1.88
CA LEU A 564 13.16 -18.95 -1.03
C LEU A 564 12.16 -17.87 -0.60
N TRP A 565 11.15 -17.58 -1.42
CA TRP A 565 10.15 -16.55 -1.15
C TRP A 565 9.31 -16.83 0.10
N GLN A 566 9.15 -18.10 0.50
CA GLN A 566 8.39 -18.51 1.69
C GLN A 566 9.06 -18.11 3.00
N ARG A 567 10.37 -17.85 2.98
CA ARG A 567 11.16 -17.44 4.16
C ARG A 567 11.85 -16.09 3.98
N CYS A 568 11.97 -15.62 2.75
CA CYS A 568 12.55 -14.33 2.40
C CYS A 568 11.64 -13.59 1.43
N PRO A 569 10.91 -12.55 1.86
CA PRO A 569 10.03 -11.80 0.96
C PRO A 569 10.81 -10.96 -0.06
N PHE A 570 12.12 -10.73 0.15
CA PHE A 570 13.01 -9.85 -0.62
C PHE A 570 13.62 -10.54 -1.84
N VAL A 571 12.79 -11.25 -2.61
CA VAL A 571 13.21 -11.93 -3.85
C VAL A 571 12.79 -11.12 -5.09
N PRO A 572 13.47 -11.31 -6.24
CA PRO A 572 13.14 -10.56 -7.46
C PRO A 572 11.74 -10.78 -8.00
N GLN A 573 11.15 -11.95 -7.78
CA GLN A 573 9.76 -12.28 -8.13
C GLN A 573 8.75 -11.38 -7.40
N ASN A 574 9.11 -10.87 -6.21
CA ASN A 574 8.32 -9.91 -5.45
C ASN A 574 8.71 -8.44 -5.73
N GLY A 575 9.57 -8.22 -6.72
CA GLY A 575 9.94 -6.91 -7.23
C GLY A 575 11.21 -6.30 -6.63
N TYR A 576 11.93 -7.04 -5.79
CA TYR A 576 13.19 -6.58 -5.18
C TYR A 576 14.38 -6.74 -6.13
N GLY A 577 15.45 -5.96 -5.90
CA GLY A 577 16.64 -5.98 -6.76
C GLY A 577 16.42 -5.44 -8.17
N GLU A 578 15.39 -4.63 -8.38
CA GLU A 578 15.17 -3.97 -9.67
C GLU A 578 16.25 -2.89 -9.90
N VAL A 579 16.69 -2.73 -11.15
CA VAL A 579 17.76 -1.81 -11.52
C VAL A 579 17.42 -1.01 -12.77
N ALA A 580 17.94 0.22 -12.83
CA ALA A 580 18.10 0.98 -14.06
C ALA A 580 19.60 1.14 -14.34
N VAL A 581 19.99 1.13 -15.61
CA VAL A 581 21.41 1.18 -16.01
C VAL A 581 21.68 2.40 -16.88
N ASN A 582 22.76 3.12 -16.57
CA ASN A 582 23.20 4.29 -17.34
C ASN A 582 22.05 5.29 -17.58
N LEU A 583 21.31 5.62 -16.53
CA LEU A 583 20.29 6.68 -16.58
C LEU A 583 20.89 7.96 -17.17
N ASN A 584 20.17 8.59 -18.09
CA ASN A 584 20.62 9.82 -18.78
C ASN A 584 20.99 10.94 -17.79
N TRP A 585 20.34 10.95 -16.62
CA TRP A 585 20.66 11.80 -15.47
C TRP A 585 22.15 11.82 -15.12
N HIS A 586 22.80 10.64 -15.03
CA HIS A 586 24.21 10.52 -14.63
C HIS A 586 25.18 11.21 -15.59
N PHE A 587 24.74 11.51 -16.80
CA PHE A 587 25.57 12.09 -17.85
C PHE A 587 25.19 13.53 -18.17
N LYS A 588 23.89 13.85 -18.18
CA LYS A 588 23.40 15.21 -18.43
C LYS A 588 23.64 16.14 -17.25
N GLU A 589 23.38 15.65 -16.04
CA GLU A 589 23.47 16.45 -14.82
C GLU A 589 24.76 16.20 -14.04
N ARG A 590 25.75 15.55 -14.68
CA ARG A 590 27.03 15.25 -14.04
C ARG A 590 27.67 16.54 -13.51
N ILE A 591 28.34 16.44 -12.37
CA ILE A 591 29.23 17.50 -11.91
C ILE A 591 30.42 17.54 -12.88
N ASP A 592 30.40 18.49 -13.81
CA ASP A 592 31.50 18.69 -14.75
C ASP A 592 32.79 19.00 -13.98
N VAL A 593 33.89 18.39 -14.42
CA VAL A 593 35.20 18.96 -14.20
C VAL A 593 35.17 20.23 -15.02
N ALA A 594 35.10 21.41 -14.38
CA ALA A 594 35.39 22.65 -15.06
C ALA A 594 36.71 22.44 -15.80
N GLY A 595 36.64 22.30 -17.13
CA GLY A 595 37.77 22.55 -17.98
C GLY A 595 38.21 23.96 -17.62
N GLY A 596 39.48 24.11 -17.29
CA GLY A 596 40.06 25.43 -17.06
C GLY A 596 39.62 26.34 -18.20
N GLY A 597 38.87 27.38 -17.84
CA GLY A 597 38.71 28.51 -18.73
C GLY A 597 40.10 29.03 -19.03
N GLN A 598 40.47 28.96 -20.31
CA GLN A 598 41.52 29.80 -20.88
C GLN A 598 41.16 31.28 -20.73
#